data_AF-A0A358MY43-F1
#
_entry.id   AF-A0A358MY43-F1
#
_cell.length_a   1.000
_cell.length_b   1.000
_cell.length_c   1.000
_cell.angle_alpha   90.00
_cell.angle_beta   90.00
_cell.angle_gamma   90.00
#
_symmetry.space_group_name_H-M   'P 1'
#
loop_
_entity.id
_entity.type
_entity.pdbx_description
1 polymer ?
#
loop_
_entity_poly.entity_id
_entity_poly.type
_entity_poly.pdbx_seq_one_letter_code
_entity_poly.pdbx_strand_id
1 'polypeptide(L)'
;MSSQQAVSLGSLEADLGISRVDLLLIIRELGIEPIRRGMRTLVRQEETGLIYDHLGRDNPKAPLVAEVVTVDSNSSHHELVTTETNAEQPFQDDVRKYSKLRLLREKIELLHLLKTTKIELSSHEICSLLEVKRLPQTVQLSSGQLGFRRMGLEFERIHRAGQRTAWLIKKPTNH
;
A
#
# COMPACT_ATOMS: atom_id res chain seq x y z
N MET A 1 -38.39 0.53 9.66
CA MET A 1 -37.14 1.24 10.00
C MET A 1 -36.29 0.32 10.87
N SER A 2 -35.26 -0.32 10.32
CA SER A 2 -34.33 -1.11 11.14
C SER A 2 -33.18 -0.20 11.57
N SER A 3 -33.05 0.00 12.88
CA SER A 3 -31.88 0.65 13.47
C SER A 3 -30.76 -0.38 13.62
N GLN A 4 -29.66 -0.18 12.90
CA GLN A 4 -28.47 -1.03 12.99
C GLN A 4 -27.36 -0.30 13.75
N GLN A 5 -26.65 -1.01 14.63
CA GLN A 5 -25.48 -0.49 15.31
C GLN A 5 -24.27 -0.57 14.37
N ALA A 6 -23.54 0.53 14.22
CA ALA A 6 -22.39 0.61 13.34
C ALA A 6 -21.19 1.28 14.03
N VAL A 7 -19.98 0.82 13.72
CA VAL A 7 -18.72 1.28 14.28
C VAL A 7 -17.97 2.10 13.23
N SER A 8 -17.40 3.22 13.63
CA SER A 8 -16.60 4.04 12.70
C SER A 8 -15.27 3.37 12.37
N LEU A 9 -14.79 3.53 11.13
CA LEU A 9 -13.46 3.04 10.77
C LEU A 9 -12.36 3.63 11.66
N GLY A 10 -12.51 4.89 12.11
CA GLY A 10 -11.54 5.51 13.04
C GLY A 10 -11.45 4.80 14.39
N SER A 11 -12.59 4.30 14.89
CA SER A 11 -12.63 3.51 16.13
C SER A 11 -11.96 2.15 15.93
N LEU A 12 -12.21 1.49 14.80
CA LEU A 12 -11.58 0.22 14.45
C LEU A 12 -10.06 0.37 14.23
N GLU A 13 -9.60 1.45 13.61
CA GLU A 13 -8.18 1.74 13.47
C GLU A 13 -7.48 1.92 14.81
N ALA A 14 -8.09 2.67 15.72
CA ALA A 14 -7.52 2.94 17.04
C ALA A 14 -7.43 1.66 17.88
N ASP A 15 -8.45 0.79 17.78
CA ASP A 15 -8.49 -0.47 18.53
C ASP A 15 -7.56 -1.54 17.93
N LEU A 16 -7.57 -1.69 16.60
CA LEU A 16 -6.75 -2.66 15.89
C LEU A 16 -5.30 -2.17 15.68
N GLY A 17 -5.01 -0.88 15.85
CA GLY A 17 -3.69 -0.32 15.60
C GLY A 17 -3.19 -0.54 14.16
N ILE A 18 -4.12 -0.59 13.20
CA ILE A 18 -3.83 -0.78 11.76
C ILE A 18 -4.15 0.48 10.96
N SER A 19 -3.51 0.62 9.80
CA SER A 19 -3.73 1.78 8.94
C SER A 19 -5.10 1.73 8.25
N ARG A 20 -5.64 2.91 7.89
CA ARG A 20 -6.89 3.03 7.10
C ARG A 20 -6.89 2.17 5.87
N VAL A 21 -5.76 2.13 5.18
CA VAL A 21 -5.59 1.44 3.91
C VAL A 21 -5.69 -0.06 4.14
N ASP A 22 -5.01 -0.59 5.15
CA ASP A 22 -5.03 -2.01 5.48
C ASP A 22 -6.43 -2.44 5.95
N LEU A 23 -7.08 -1.65 6.79
CA LEU A 23 -8.45 -1.91 7.25
C LEU A 23 -9.44 -1.96 6.06
N LEU A 24 -9.31 -1.06 5.09
CA LEU A 24 -10.16 -1.05 3.89
C LEU A 24 -9.90 -2.25 2.97
N LEU A 25 -8.65 -2.73 2.89
CA LEU A 25 -8.32 -3.94 2.14
C LEU A 25 -8.94 -5.18 2.79
N ILE A 26 -8.85 -5.29 4.12
CA ILE A 26 -9.46 -6.39 4.89
C ILE A 26 -10.98 -6.39 4.75
N ILE A 27 -11.63 -5.22 4.89
CA ILE A 27 -13.10 -5.08 4.71
C ILE A 27 -13.51 -5.56 3.31
N ARG A 28 -12.73 -5.20 2.28
CA ARG A 28 -12.98 -5.62 0.90
C ARG A 28 -12.78 -7.12 0.71
N GLU A 29 -11.74 -7.69 1.31
CA GLU A 29 -11.43 -9.12 1.24
C GLU A 29 -12.50 -9.96 1.92
N LEU A 30 -13.03 -9.49 3.04
CA LEU A 30 -14.12 -10.11 3.79
C LEU A 30 -15.51 -9.89 3.17
N GLY A 31 -15.60 -9.12 2.08
CA GLY A 31 -16.87 -8.81 1.42
C GLY A 31 -17.83 -7.99 2.28
N ILE A 32 -17.32 -7.25 3.27
CA ILE A 32 -18.12 -6.42 4.17
C ILE A 32 -18.50 -5.13 3.44
N GLU A 33 -19.79 -4.77 3.45
CA GLU A 33 -20.28 -3.54 2.82
C GLU A 33 -20.27 -2.37 3.81
N PRO A 34 -19.37 -1.38 3.66
CA PRO A 34 -19.29 -0.27 4.59
C PRO A 34 -20.46 0.72 4.40
N ILE A 35 -21.02 1.18 5.52
CA ILE A 35 -22.07 2.19 5.56
C ILE A 35 -21.43 3.58 5.46
N ARG A 36 -21.86 4.38 4.48
CA ARG A 36 -21.41 5.79 4.34
C ARG A 36 -22.43 6.76 4.88
N ARG A 37 -21.97 7.67 5.75
CA ARG A 37 -22.78 8.78 6.29
C ARG A 37 -21.98 10.07 6.18
N GLY A 38 -22.25 10.83 5.11
CA GLY A 38 -21.44 12.00 4.75
C GLY A 38 -19.98 11.59 4.48
N MET A 39 -19.03 12.20 5.20
CA MET A 39 -17.60 11.87 5.11
C MET A 39 -17.18 10.67 5.95
N ARG A 40 -18.09 10.10 6.76
CA ARG A 40 -17.78 9.01 7.69
C ARG A 40 -18.09 7.67 7.03
N THR A 41 -17.18 6.72 7.23
CA THR A 41 -17.33 5.32 6.82
C THR A 41 -17.46 4.48 8.08
N LEU A 42 -18.49 3.65 8.11
CA LEU A 42 -18.89 2.83 9.25
C LEU A 42 -19.00 1.38 8.79
N VAL A 43 -18.86 0.43 9.71
CA VAL A 43 -19.06 -1.01 9.50
C VAL A 43 -20.10 -1.49 10.51
N ARG A 44 -20.95 -2.46 10.16
CA ARG A 44 -21.95 -2.94 11.12
C ARG A 44 -21.25 -3.62 12.30
N GLN A 45 -21.78 -3.42 13.50
CA GLN A 45 -21.23 -4.01 14.72
C GLN A 45 -21.21 -5.55 14.67
N GLU A 46 -22.13 -6.17 13.92
CA GLU A 46 -22.19 -7.61 13.71
C GLU A 46 -21.05 -8.14 12.79
N GLU A 47 -20.55 -7.29 11.89
CA GLU A 47 -19.51 -7.65 10.92
C GLU A 47 -18.10 -7.41 11.47
N THR A 48 -17.95 -6.64 12.56
CA THR A 48 -16.64 -6.38 13.15
C THR A 48 -15.97 -7.66 13.63
N GLY A 49 -16.74 -8.64 14.10
CA GLY A 49 -16.20 -9.94 14.52
C GLY A 49 -15.39 -10.65 13.43
N LEU A 50 -15.85 -10.58 12.18
CA LEU A 50 -15.13 -11.15 11.03
C LEU A 50 -13.76 -10.49 10.81
N ILE A 51 -13.66 -9.19 11.11
CA ILE A 51 -12.41 -8.42 11.00
C ILE A 51 -11.43 -8.87 12.09
N TYR A 52 -11.91 -9.04 13.33
CA TYR A 52 -11.09 -9.54 14.45
C TYR A 52 -10.59 -10.97 14.19
N ASP A 53 -11.50 -11.85 13.76
CA ASP A 53 -11.18 -13.25 13.46
C ASP A 53 -10.14 -13.35 12.33
N HIS A 54 -10.29 -12.57 11.26
CA HIS A 54 -9.33 -12.52 10.15
C HIS A 54 -7.93 -12.05 10.60
N LEU A 55 -7.87 -11.14 11.57
CA LEU A 55 -6.62 -10.63 12.14
C LEU A 55 -6.06 -11.50 13.28
N GLY A 56 -6.75 -12.59 13.66
CA GLY A 56 -6.38 -13.45 14.77
C GLY A 56 -6.39 -12.71 16.12
N ARG A 57 -7.28 -11.73 16.29
CA ARG A 57 -7.41 -10.92 17.50
C ARG A 57 -8.69 -11.24 18.25
N ASP A 58 -8.66 -11.08 19.57
CA ASP A 58 -9.85 -11.21 20.39
C ASP A 58 -10.83 -10.06 20.10
N ASN A 59 -12.02 -10.41 19.61
CA ASN A 59 -13.10 -9.45 19.43
C ASN A 59 -13.56 -8.92 20.80
N PRO A 60 -13.50 -7.60 21.06
CA PRO A 60 -13.96 -7.05 22.32
C PRO A 60 -15.44 -7.34 22.53
N LYS A 61 -15.76 -7.96 23.68
CA LYS A 61 -17.16 -8.25 24.07
C LYS A 61 -18.02 -7.00 24.28
N ALA A 62 -17.38 -5.85 24.48
CA ALA A 62 -18.04 -4.56 24.61
C ALA A 62 -18.04 -3.83 23.24
N PRO A 63 -19.18 -3.25 22.81
CA PRO A 63 -19.26 -2.57 21.53
C PRO A 63 -18.35 -1.35 21.49
N LEU A 64 -17.53 -1.26 20.45
CA LEU A 64 -16.65 -0.13 20.19
C LEU A 64 -17.49 1.04 19.68
N VAL A 65 -17.79 2.02 20.54
CA VAL A 65 -18.49 3.29 20.23
C VAL A 65 -19.48 3.13 19.06
N ALA A 66 -20.57 2.41 19.32
CA ALA A 66 -21.58 2.10 18.31
C ALA A 66 -22.49 3.32 18.07
N GLU A 67 -22.52 3.81 16.83
CA GLU A 67 -23.52 4.78 16.36
C GLU A 67 -24.77 4.04 15.87
N VAL A 68 -25.95 4.49 16.30
CA VAL A 68 -27.22 3.94 15.80
C VAL A 68 -27.53 4.57 14.44
N VAL A 69 -27.56 3.74 13.40
CA VAL A 69 -27.87 4.16 12.03
C VAL A 69 -29.25 3.64 11.65
N THR A 70 -30.17 4.55 11.30
CA THR A 70 -31.45 4.23 10.68
C THR A 70 -31.24 4.07 9.19
N VAL A 71 -31.43 2.85 8.66
CA VAL A 71 -31.38 2.60 7.22
C VAL A 71 -32.76 2.91 6.64
N ASP A 72 -32.92 4.08 6.01
CA ASP A 72 -34.12 4.37 5.23
C ASP A 72 -34.05 3.60 3.92
N SER A 73 -34.96 2.63 3.74
CA SER A 73 -35.05 1.78 2.55
C SER A 73 -35.38 2.53 1.24
N ASN A 74 -35.49 3.86 1.29
CA ASN A 74 -35.77 4.75 0.17
C ASN A 74 -34.58 5.65 -0.22
N SER A 75 -33.38 5.46 0.34
CA SER A 75 -32.18 6.05 -0.27
C SER A 75 -31.79 5.21 -1.48
N SER A 76 -32.39 5.55 -2.62
CA SER A 76 -31.83 5.34 -3.95
C SER A 76 -30.31 5.30 -3.87
N HIS A 77 -29.73 4.16 -4.26
CA HIS A 77 -28.33 3.94 -4.55
C HIS A 77 -27.52 5.24 -4.59
N HIS A 78 -26.93 5.62 -3.46
CA HIS A 78 -25.71 6.42 -3.52
C HIS A 78 -24.60 5.44 -3.91
N GLU A 79 -24.72 4.95 -5.15
CA GLU A 79 -23.57 4.65 -5.97
C GLU A 79 -22.55 5.74 -5.74
N LEU A 80 -21.33 5.29 -5.53
CA LEU A 80 -20.15 6.12 -5.44
C LEU A 80 -20.29 7.26 -6.45
N VAL A 81 -20.58 8.47 -5.98
CA VAL A 81 -20.29 9.68 -6.76
C VAL A 81 -18.76 9.80 -6.70
N THR A 82 -18.11 8.92 -7.47
CA THR A 82 -16.86 9.24 -8.14
C THR A 82 -17.14 10.51 -8.91
N THR A 83 -16.40 11.57 -8.61
CA THR A 83 -16.28 12.70 -9.52
C THR A 83 -15.57 12.24 -10.79
N GLU A 84 -16.23 11.41 -11.59
CA GLU A 84 -15.86 11.12 -12.97
C GLU A 84 -17.19 11.03 -13.72
N THR A 85 -17.55 12.17 -14.31
CA THR A 85 -18.39 12.25 -15.48
C THR A 85 -18.15 11.08 -16.43
N ASN A 86 -19.26 10.56 -16.96
CA ASN A 86 -19.40 9.64 -18.08
C ASN A 86 -19.49 8.16 -17.73
N ALA A 87 -20.62 7.59 -18.17
CA ALA A 87 -20.71 6.24 -18.65
C ALA A 87 -19.48 5.88 -19.51
N GLU A 88 -19.04 4.61 -19.44
CA GLU A 88 -17.76 4.06 -19.94
C GLU A 88 -16.59 4.32 -18.93
N GLN A 89 -15.84 3.40 -18.32
CA GLN A 89 -15.22 2.16 -18.81
C GLN A 89 -14.63 1.34 -17.62
N PRO A 90 -15.13 0.14 -17.24
CA PRO A 90 -14.39 -0.80 -16.39
C PRO A 90 -13.00 -1.18 -16.96
N PHE A 91 -12.83 -1.03 -18.28
CA PHE A 91 -11.54 -1.16 -18.96
C PHE A 91 -10.47 -0.16 -18.50
N GLN A 92 -10.81 1.06 -18.07
CA GLN A 92 -9.80 2.06 -17.71
C GLN A 92 -9.10 1.75 -16.39
N ASP A 93 -9.83 1.27 -15.39
CA ASP A 93 -9.25 0.89 -14.11
C ASP A 93 -8.37 -0.36 -14.23
N ASP A 94 -8.78 -1.30 -15.08
CA ASP A 94 -7.95 -2.46 -15.39
C ASP A 94 -6.73 -2.07 -16.23
N VAL A 95 -6.86 -1.19 -17.24
CA VAL A 95 -5.72 -0.63 -17.98
C VAL A 95 -4.77 0.16 -17.06
N ARG A 96 -5.29 0.88 -16.05
CA ARG A 96 -4.47 1.56 -15.02
C ARG A 96 -3.75 0.57 -14.10
N LYS A 97 -4.40 -0.52 -13.68
CA LYS A 97 -3.76 -1.60 -12.91
C LYS A 97 -2.70 -2.33 -13.74
N TYR A 98 -3.04 -2.74 -14.96
CA TYR A 98 -2.13 -3.44 -15.87
C TYR A 98 -0.97 -2.54 -16.29
N SER A 99 -1.17 -1.23 -16.48
CA SER A 99 -0.07 -0.29 -16.76
C SER A 99 0.86 -0.13 -15.57
N LYS A 100 0.34 0.00 -14.33
CA LYS A 100 1.18 0.00 -13.12
C LYS A 100 1.97 -1.30 -12.94
N LEU A 101 1.34 -2.45 -13.18
CA LEU A 101 2.00 -3.76 -13.12
C LEU A 101 3.05 -3.91 -14.22
N ARG A 102 2.78 -3.42 -15.42
CA ARG A 102 3.73 -3.40 -16.54
C ARG A 102 4.94 -2.53 -16.21
N LEU A 103 4.73 -1.31 -15.71
CA LEU A 103 5.82 -0.42 -15.28
C LEU A 103 6.67 -1.06 -14.18
N LEU A 104 6.03 -1.73 -13.22
CA LEU A 104 6.72 -2.45 -12.15
C LEU A 104 7.54 -3.63 -12.71
N ARG A 105 7.00 -4.38 -13.66
CA ARG A 105 7.71 -5.46 -14.35
C ARG A 105 8.91 -4.93 -15.13
N GLU A 106 8.74 -3.89 -15.95
CA GLU A 106 9.80 -3.26 -16.72
C GLU A 106 10.92 -2.75 -15.79
N LYS A 107 10.56 -2.17 -14.64
CA LYS A 107 11.50 -1.75 -13.60
C LYS A 107 12.27 -2.91 -12.98
N ILE A 108 11.62 -4.04 -12.70
CA ILE A 108 12.29 -5.25 -12.21
C ILE A 108 13.25 -5.80 -13.27
N GLU A 109 12.83 -5.85 -14.53
CA GLU A 109 13.68 -6.29 -15.64
C GLU A 109 14.91 -5.40 -15.80
N LEU A 110 14.74 -4.07 -15.71
CA LEU A 110 15.83 -3.10 -15.75
C LEU A 110 16.80 -3.30 -14.58
N LEU A 111 16.31 -3.46 -13.35
CA LEU A 111 17.14 -3.75 -12.17
C LEU A 111 17.90 -5.07 -12.31
N HIS A 112 17.26 -6.09 -12.88
CA HIS A 112 17.89 -7.37 -13.17
C HIS A 112 18.99 -7.25 -14.22
N LEU A 113 18.75 -6.46 -15.27
CA LEU A 113 19.74 -6.18 -16.30
C LEU A 113 20.94 -5.44 -15.71
N LEU A 114 20.74 -4.36 -14.96
CA LEU A 114 21.81 -3.58 -14.32
C LEU A 114 22.66 -4.43 -13.38
N LYS A 115 22.03 -5.32 -12.63
CA LYS A 115 22.73 -6.29 -11.79
C LYS A 115 23.64 -7.21 -12.63
N THR A 116 23.20 -7.62 -13.81
CA THR A 116 23.92 -8.56 -14.67
C THR A 116 25.05 -7.87 -15.45
N THR A 117 24.77 -6.69 -15.98
CA THR A 117 25.70 -5.91 -16.83
C THR A 117 26.73 -5.13 -16.01
N LYS A 118 26.53 -4.99 -14.69
CA LYS A 118 27.41 -4.23 -13.80
C LYS A 118 27.60 -2.77 -14.23
N ILE A 119 26.60 -2.21 -14.90
CA ILE A 119 26.60 -0.79 -15.29
C ILE A 119 26.54 0.06 -14.01
N GLU A 120 27.36 1.09 -14.00
CA GLU A 120 27.43 2.05 -12.91
C GLU A 120 26.43 3.17 -13.15
N LEU A 121 25.67 3.51 -12.12
CA LEU A 121 24.67 4.57 -12.16
C LEU A 121 25.06 5.74 -11.28
N SER A 122 24.69 6.94 -11.69
CA SER A 122 24.76 8.13 -10.85
C SER A 122 23.69 8.09 -9.75
N SER A 123 23.89 8.90 -8.71
CA SER A 123 22.90 9.08 -7.64
C SER A 123 21.52 9.52 -8.16
N HIS A 124 21.48 10.35 -9.21
CA HIS A 124 20.24 10.83 -9.80
C HIS A 124 19.48 9.71 -10.51
N GLU A 125 20.18 8.90 -11.31
CA GLU A 125 19.58 7.76 -12.02
C GLU A 125 19.01 6.72 -11.05
N ILE A 126 19.68 6.48 -9.92
CA ILE A 126 19.15 5.60 -8.87
C ILE A 126 17.91 6.18 -8.21
N CYS A 127 17.92 7.46 -7.87
CA CYS A 127 16.74 8.12 -7.32
C CYS A 127 15.55 8.05 -8.29
N SER A 128 15.79 8.27 -9.58
CA SER A 128 14.77 8.15 -10.62
C SER A 128 14.27 6.71 -10.76
N LEU A 129 15.16 5.73 -10.87
CA LEU A 129 14.84 4.32 -11.00
C LEU A 129 14.05 3.80 -9.79
N LEU A 130 14.42 4.21 -8.58
CA LEU A 130 13.76 3.79 -7.34
C LEU A 130 12.54 4.66 -6.99
N GLU A 131 12.26 5.70 -7.77
CA GLU A 131 11.21 6.70 -7.52
C GLU A 131 11.31 7.31 -6.12
N VAL A 132 12.52 7.68 -5.71
CA VAL A 132 12.77 8.33 -4.41
C VAL A 132 13.39 9.71 -4.55
N LYS A 133 12.98 10.60 -3.66
CA LYS A 133 13.50 11.98 -3.61
C LYS A 133 14.97 12.05 -3.21
N ARG A 134 15.42 11.12 -2.36
CA ARG A 134 16.79 11.06 -1.83
C ARG A 134 17.26 9.63 -1.69
N LEU A 135 18.58 9.44 -1.81
CA LEU A 135 19.21 8.15 -1.56
C LEU A 135 19.03 7.74 -0.09
N PRO A 136 18.81 6.45 0.18
CA PRO A 136 18.80 5.93 1.55
C PRO A 136 20.14 6.14 2.25
N GLN A 137 20.12 6.06 3.58
CA GLN A 137 21.34 6.12 4.38
C GLN A 137 22.25 4.93 4.04
N THR A 138 23.53 5.21 3.83
CA THR A 138 24.52 4.18 3.54
C THR A 138 24.93 3.45 4.81
N VAL A 139 24.93 2.13 4.74
CA VAL A 139 25.38 1.19 5.76
C VAL A 139 26.51 0.35 5.15
N GLN A 140 27.34 -0.27 5.98
CA GLN A 140 28.30 -1.25 5.50
C GLN A 140 27.57 -2.50 5.00
N LEU A 141 27.81 -2.86 3.74
CA LEU A 141 27.21 -4.02 3.08
C LEU A 141 27.97 -5.30 3.39
N SER A 142 27.40 -6.44 2.98
CA SER A 142 28.05 -7.76 3.12
C SER A 142 29.39 -7.84 2.38
N SER A 143 29.56 -7.06 1.31
CA SER A 143 30.82 -6.91 0.58
C SER A 143 31.89 -6.08 1.30
N GLY A 144 31.58 -5.53 2.48
CA GLY A 144 32.45 -4.61 3.23
C GLY A 144 32.45 -3.17 2.72
N GLN A 145 31.84 -2.92 1.56
CA GLN A 145 31.69 -1.59 0.96
C GLN A 145 30.52 -0.82 1.55
N LEU A 146 30.56 0.51 1.45
CA LEU A 146 29.43 1.36 1.85
C LEU A 146 28.34 1.31 0.77
N GLY A 147 27.08 1.19 1.19
CA GLY A 147 25.96 1.16 0.27
C GLY A 147 24.63 1.07 0.99
N PHE A 148 23.54 0.75 0.30
CA PHE A 148 22.25 0.53 0.94
C PHE A 148 21.52 -0.67 0.35
N ARG A 149 20.54 -1.19 1.09
CA ARG A 149 19.70 -2.32 0.65
C ARG A 149 18.31 -1.84 0.30
N ARG A 150 17.78 -2.30 -0.82
CA ARG A 150 16.38 -2.06 -1.21
C ARG A 150 15.89 -3.11 -2.20
N MET A 151 14.63 -3.53 -2.07
CA MET A 151 14.00 -4.50 -2.97
C MET A 151 14.82 -5.80 -3.12
N GLY A 152 15.45 -6.26 -2.04
CA GLY A 152 16.29 -7.46 -2.05
C GLY A 152 17.63 -7.32 -2.81
N LEU A 153 18.04 -6.09 -3.16
CA LEU A 153 19.29 -5.78 -3.85
C LEU A 153 20.19 -4.91 -2.97
N GLU A 154 21.50 -5.02 -3.19
CA GLU A 154 22.54 -4.16 -2.59
C GLU A 154 22.99 -3.13 -3.61
N PHE A 155 22.93 -1.85 -3.23
CA PHE A 155 23.40 -0.71 -4.01
C PHE A 155 24.72 -0.25 -3.40
N GLU A 156 25.81 -0.71 -4.00
CA GLU A 156 27.17 -0.44 -3.54
C GLU A 156 27.67 0.89 -4.07
N ARG A 157 28.21 1.73 -3.20
CA ARG A 157 28.76 3.03 -3.57
C ARG A 157 30.18 2.84 -4.10
N ILE A 158 30.40 3.23 -5.35
CA ILE A 158 31.73 3.28 -5.97
C ILE A 158 32.28 4.70 -5.79
N HIS A 159 33.38 4.80 -5.06
CA HIS A 159 34.12 6.03 -4.92
C HIS A 159 35.45 5.94 -5.69
N ARG A 160 35.61 6.82 -6.69
CA ARG A 160 36.86 6.98 -7.44
C ARG A 160 37.35 8.41 -7.29
N ALA A 161 38.63 8.58 -7.00
CA ALA A 161 39.23 9.90 -6.84
C ALA A 161 39.05 10.73 -8.13
N GLY A 162 38.48 11.92 -8.01
CA GLY A 162 38.23 12.82 -9.15
C GLY A 162 36.98 12.51 -9.98
N GLN A 163 36.19 11.48 -9.65
CA GLN A 163 34.94 11.16 -10.35
C GLN A 163 33.71 11.38 -9.47
N ARG A 164 32.56 11.59 -10.12
CA ARG A 164 31.26 11.65 -9.43
C ARG A 164 30.97 10.30 -8.77
N THR A 165 30.24 10.34 -7.66
CA THR A 165 29.82 9.13 -6.96
C THR A 165 28.96 8.29 -7.90
N ALA A 166 29.37 7.04 -8.09
CA ALA A 166 28.64 6.06 -8.87
C ALA A 166 28.19 4.91 -7.97
N TRP A 167 27.28 4.12 -8.48
CA TRP A 167 26.63 3.06 -7.72
C TRP A 167 26.47 1.82 -8.57
N LEU A 168 26.67 0.67 -7.94
CA LEU A 168 26.59 -0.63 -8.58
C LEU A 168 25.56 -1.50 -7.88
N ILE A 169 24.72 -2.15 -8.67
CA ILE A 169 23.64 -3.00 -8.17
C ILE A 169 24.15 -4.44 -8.09
N LYS A 170 24.03 -5.06 -6.91
CA LYS A 170 24.43 -6.44 -6.64
C LYS A 170 23.32 -7.21 -5.93
N LYS A 171 23.40 -8.55 -6.01
CA LYS A 171 22.62 -9.40 -5.11
C LYS A 171 23.31 -9.40 -3.74
N PRO A 172 22.56 -9.34 -2.63
CA PRO A 172 23.15 -9.60 -1.33
C PRO A 172 23.86 -10.95 -1.35
N THR A 173 25.13 -10.94 -0.98
CA THR A 173 25.90 -12.14 -0.67
C THR A 173 25.37 -12.67 0.66
N ASN A 174 24.51 -13.70 0.60
CA ASN A 174 24.20 -14.49 1.78
C ASN A 174 25.46 -15.27 2.14
N HIS A 175 26.05 -14.96 3.29
CA HIS A 175 26.94 -15.89 3.97
C HIS A 175 26.11 -17.01 4.62
#